data_AF-A0A093JD77-F1
#
_entry.id   AF-A0A093JD77-F1
#
_cell.length_a   1.000
_cell.length_b   1.000
_cell.length_c   1.000
_cell.angle_alpha   90.00
_cell.angle_beta   90.00
_cell.angle_gamma   90.00
#
_symmetry.space_group_name_H-M   'P 1'
#
loop_
_entity.id
_entity.type
_entity.pdbx_description
1 polymer ?
#
loop_
_entity_poly.entity_id
_entity_poly.type
_entity_poly.pdbx_seq_one_letter_code
_entity_poly.pdbx_strand_id
1 'polypeptide(L)'
;VTESRGVLDNIQRFSSLPTYLPVSYRIFSAETSFFLREANQDFMRNSSLQSRVESFFPYKAKRPPILNASYGPFSVEQVVPQDLMLASNFFGPTNKFTYNWKLRAHIMSDKIYPSKPKVQILFYIVGRDWDDYSTTEQLPCLRVFAFRE
;
A
#
# COMPACT_ATOMS: atom_id res chain seq x y z
N VAL A 1 21.28 3.31 5.93
CA VAL A 1 20.93 4.34 4.93
C VAL A 1 20.49 3.62 3.68
N THR A 2 19.19 3.58 3.40
CA THR A 2 18.67 2.96 2.18
C THR A 2 17.61 3.87 1.59
N GLU A 3 18.10 4.91 0.93
CA GLU A 3 17.40 5.61 -0.14
C GLU A 3 18.05 5.13 -1.42
N SER A 4 17.33 4.39 -2.27
CA SER A 4 17.83 3.99 -3.58
C SER A 4 17.10 4.77 -4.67
N ARG A 5 17.35 6.07 -4.71
CA ARG A 5 17.26 6.86 -5.95
C ARG A 5 18.60 6.78 -6.66
N GLY A 6 18.86 5.63 -7.29
CA GLY A 6 20.05 5.43 -8.12
C GLY A 6 19.69 5.57 -9.59
N VAL A 7 19.97 6.74 -10.18
CA VAL A 7 20.27 6.80 -11.61
C VAL A 7 21.62 6.08 -11.76
N LEU A 8 21.66 4.98 -12.51
CA LEU A 8 22.90 4.28 -12.81
C LEU A 8 23.05 4.16 -14.33
N ASP A 9 23.86 5.06 -14.89
CA ASP A 9 24.49 4.83 -16.19
C ASP A 9 25.32 3.56 -16.09
N ASN A 10 24.94 2.49 -16.79
CA ASN A 10 25.75 1.27 -16.80
C ASN A 10 25.70 0.57 -18.16
N ILE A 11 26.70 0.88 -18.98
CA ILE A 11 27.04 0.12 -20.18
C ILE A 11 27.74 -1.16 -19.71
N GLN A 12 26.97 -2.23 -19.46
CA GLN A 12 27.53 -3.55 -19.15
C GLN A 12 27.30 -4.51 -20.33
N ARG A 13 28.40 -5.07 -20.84
CA ARG A 13 28.43 -6.10 -21.89
C ARG A 13 27.81 -7.39 -21.33
N PHE A 14 26.67 -7.81 -21.88
CA PHE A 14 25.92 -8.97 -21.41
C PHE A 14 26.54 -10.30 -21.92
N SER A 15 26.81 -11.24 -21.01
CA SER A 15 26.84 -12.66 -21.36
C SER A 15 25.41 -13.14 -21.60
N SER A 16 25.22 -14.00 -22.59
CA SER A 16 23.93 -14.30 -23.25
C SER A 16 22.91 -15.09 -22.43
N LEU A 17 23.12 -15.34 -21.14
CA LEU A 17 22.20 -16.09 -20.29
C LEU A 17 22.19 -15.51 -18.86
N PRO A 18 21.08 -14.90 -18.38
CA PRO A 18 20.97 -14.51 -16.99
C PRO A 18 20.85 -15.76 -16.10
N THR A 19 21.90 -16.06 -15.34
CA THR A 19 21.83 -17.03 -14.23
C THR A 19 21.10 -16.37 -13.06
N TYR A 20 19.77 -16.42 -13.05
CA TYR A 20 18.98 -15.93 -11.92
C TYR A 20 18.91 -17.02 -10.85
N LEU A 21 19.41 -16.75 -9.64
CA LEU A 21 19.16 -17.64 -8.51
C LEU A 21 17.67 -17.56 -8.15
N PRO A 22 16.96 -18.68 -7.92
CA PRO A 22 15.53 -18.65 -7.63
C PRO A 22 15.27 -18.03 -6.25
N VAL A 23 14.90 -16.75 -6.25
CA VAL A 23 14.45 -16.05 -5.04
C VAL A 23 13.06 -16.52 -4.63
N SER A 24 12.88 -16.77 -3.33
CA SER A 24 11.58 -17.06 -2.75
C SER A 24 11.15 -15.89 -1.85
N TYR A 25 9.98 -15.31 -2.16
CA TYR A 25 9.39 -14.22 -1.41
C TYR A 25 8.32 -14.72 -0.45
N ARG A 26 8.32 -14.21 0.79
CA ARG A 26 7.27 -14.42 1.78
C ARG A 26 6.92 -13.09 2.42
N ILE A 27 5.63 -12.88 2.69
CA ILE A 27 5.13 -11.65 3.31
C ILE A 27 4.63 -12.00 4.70
N PHE A 28 5.13 -11.28 5.70
CA PHE A 28 4.72 -11.38 7.09
C PHE A 28 3.93 -10.13 7.52
N SER A 29 3.34 -10.18 8.72
CA SER A 29 2.52 -9.11 9.31
C SER A 29 1.19 -8.83 8.58
N ALA A 30 0.72 -9.77 7.78
CA ALA A 30 -0.61 -9.80 7.17
C ALA A 30 -1.29 -11.15 7.48
N GLU A 31 -2.62 -11.15 7.57
CA GLU A 31 -3.39 -12.40 7.76
C GLU A 31 -3.33 -13.25 6.48
N THR A 32 -3.39 -12.61 5.32
CA THR A 32 -3.22 -13.26 4.02
C THR A 32 -2.47 -12.33 3.09
N SER A 33 -1.68 -12.88 2.18
CA SER A 33 -0.98 -12.12 1.15
C SER A 33 -1.10 -12.79 -0.21
N PHE A 34 -1.20 -11.98 -1.25
CA PHE A 34 -1.34 -12.45 -2.63
C PHE A 34 -0.25 -11.82 -3.47
N PHE A 35 0.49 -12.63 -4.23
CA PHE A 35 1.36 -12.12 -5.28
C PHE A 35 0.53 -11.89 -6.54
N LEU A 36 0.60 -10.67 -7.06
CA LEU A 36 -0.18 -10.23 -8.20
C LEU A 36 0.62 -10.46 -9.47
N ARG A 37 -0.04 -11.02 -10.48
CA ARG A 37 0.46 -11.10 -11.84
C ARG A 37 -0.36 -10.19 -12.73
N GLU A 38 0.30 -9.55 -13.67
CA GLU A 38 -0.41 -8.76 -14.68
C GLU A 38 -1.27 -9.70 -15.54
N ALA A 39 -2.49 -9.28 -15.86
CA ALA A 39 -3.40 -10.07 -16.69
C ALA A 39 -2.96 -10.12 -18.16
N ASN A 40 -2.03 -9.24 -18.56
CA ASN A 40 -1.45 -9.19 -19.90
C ASN A 40 -0.23 -10.13 -19.98
N GLN A 41 -0.13 -10.90 -21.06
CA GLN A 41 0.83 -12.00 -21.24
C GLN A 41 2.30 -11.58 -21.43
N ASP A 42 2.68 -10.35 -21.11
CA ASP A 42 4.05 -9.88 -21.23
C ASP A 42 4.84 -10.19 -19.96
N PHE A 43 5.29 -11.44 -19.87
CA PHE A 43 6.10 -11.97 -18.76
C PHE A 43 7.35 -11.14 -18.41
N MET A 44 7.84 -10.30 -19.34
CA MET A 44 9.13 -9.63 -19.24
C MET A 44 9.05 -8.12 -18.99
N ARG A 45 7.87 -7.52 -18.79
CA ARG A 45 7.77 -6.05 -18.67
C ARG A 45 8.31 -5.51 -17.33
N ASN A 46 8.34 -6.34 -16.29
CA ASN A 46 8.76 -5.98 -14.93
C ASN A 46 10.12 -6.58 -14.53
N SER A 47 10.86 -7.12 -15.50
CA SER A 47 12.14 -7.79 -15.28
C SER A 47 13.16 -7.37 -16.32
N SER A 48 14.25 -6.75 -15.87
CA SER A 48 15.47 -6.63 -16.65
C SER A 48 16.48 -7.71 -16.20
N LEU A 49 17.62 -7.81 -16.88
CA LEU A 49 18.72 -8.69 -16.46
C LEU A 49 19.23 -8.35 -15.04
N GLN A 50 18.98 -7.14 -14.55
CA GLN A 50 19.52 -6.63 -13.29
C GLN A 50 18.44 -6.39 -12.21
N SER A 51 17.17 -6.26 -12.58
CA SER A 51 16.08 -5.92 -11.66
C SER A 51 14.84 -6.75 -11.95
N ARG A 52 14.18 -7.24 -10.89
CA ARG A 52 12.86 -7.87 -10.97
C ARG A 52 11.93 -7.19 -9.99
N VAL A 53 10.74 -6.84 -10.45
CA VAL A 53 9.69 -6.24 -9.63
C VAL A 53 8.54 -7.23 -9.53
N GLU A 54 8.18 -7.62 -8.31
CA GLU A 54 7.00 -8.45 -8.04
C GLU A 54 5.97 -7.60 -7.28
N SER A 55 4.73 -7.59 -7.75
CA SER A 55 3.63 -6.90 -7.07
C SER A 55 2.95 -7.83 -6.08
N PHE A 56 2.49 -7.28 -4.96
CA PHE A 56 1.77 -8.06 -3.96
C PHE A 56 0.66 -7.24 -3.30
N PHE A 57 -0.31 -7.94 -2.72
CA PHE A 57 -1.42 -7.38 -1.99
C PHE A 57 -1.50 -7.99 -0.58
N PRO A 58 -1.21 -7.21 0.48
CA PRO A 58 -1.41 -7.65 1.85
C PRO A 58 -2.86 -7.43 2.28
N TYR A 59 -3.53 -8.50 2.68
CA TYR A 59 -4.91 -8.48 3.19
C TYR A 59 -4.91 -8.49 4.73
N LYS A 60 -5.76 -7.63 5.32
CA LYS A 60 -5.92 -7.47 6.78
C LYS A 60 -4.61 -7.28 7.57
N ALA A 61 -3.59 -6.65 6.98
CA ALA A 61 -2.36 -6.30 7.69
C ALA A 61 -2.63 -5.20 8.73
N LYS A 62 -2.26 -5.40 10.00
CA LYS A 62 -2.40 -4.37 11.08
C LYS A 62 -1.12 -3.56 11.30
N ARG A 63 0.01 -4.05 10.79
CA ARG A 63 1.33 -3.44 10.87
C ARG A 63 1.93 -3.37 9.46
N PRO A 64 2.97 -2.55 9.25
CA PRO A 64 3.70 -2.58 7.99
C PRO A 64 4.10 -4.03 7.63
N PRO A 65 3.79 -4.50 6.41
CA PRO A 65 4.16 -5.85 6.00
C PRO A 65 5.69 -5.97 5.94
N ILE A 66 6.17 -7.16 6.29
CA ILE A 66 7.60 -7.47 6.25
C ILE A 66 7.82 -8.43 5.10
N LEU A 67 8.69 -8.06 4.16
CA LEU A 67 9.08 -8.89 3.04
C LEU A 67 10.31 -9.71 3.43
N ASN A 68 10.19 -11.03 3.39
CA ASN A 68 11.30 -11.95 3.48
C ASN A 68 11.67 -12.42 2.07
N ALA A 69 12.92 -12.19 1.68
CA ALA A 69 13.49 -12.68 0.44
C ALA A 69 14.59 -13.70 0.78
N SER A 70 14.47 -14.90 0.22
CA SER A 70 15.41 -16.01 0.49
C SER A 70 16.01 -16.56 -0.80
N TYR A 71 17.31 -16.84 -0.73
CA TYR A 71 18.13 -17.49 -1.75
C TYR A 71 18.84 -18.68 -1.11
N GLY A 72 18.24 -19.85 -1.21
CA GLY A 72 18.76 -21.05 -0.54
C GLY A 72 18.93 -20.81 0.97
N PRO A 73 20.15 -20.89 1.54
CA PRO A 73 20.39 -20.70 2.97
C PRO A 73 20.41 -19.22 3.42
N PHE A 74 20.41 -18.27 2.49
CA PHE A 74 20.47 -16.84 2.81
C PHE A 74 19.06 -16.26 2.80
N SER A 75 18.70 -15.51 3.83
CA SER A 75 17.42 -14.79 3.89
C SER A 75 17.61 -13.40 4.48
N VAL A 76 16.86 -12.44 3.96
CA VAL A 76 16.80 -11.08 4.50
C VAL A 76 15.34 -10.69 4.71
N GLU A 77 15.07 -10.01 5.81
CA GLU A 77 13.75 -9.47 6.13
C GLU A 77 13.81 -7.95 6.09
N GLN A 78 12.87 -7.34 5.38
CA GLN A 78 12.82 -5.90 5.22
C GLN A 78 11.38 -5.42 5.40
N VAL A 79 11.20 -4.39 6.25
CA VAL A 79 9.91 -3.71 6.38
C VAL A 79 9.63 -2.97 5.07
N VAL A 80 8.44 -3.18 4.50
CA VAL A 80 8.03 -2.51 3.26
C VAL A 80 7.81 -1.02 3.55
N PRO A 81 8.51 -0.10 2.85
CA PRO A 81 8.30 1.34 2.99
C PRO A 81 6.85 1.74 2.68
N GLN A 82 6.31 2.69 3.46
CA GLN A 82 4.92 3.17 3.31
C GLN A 82 4.67 3.81 1.93
N ASP A 83 5.70 4.45 1.39
CA ASP A 83 5.73 5.19 0.13
C ASP A 83 5.61 4.27 -1.09
N LEU A 84 5.91 2.96 -0.95
CA LEU A 84 5.70 1.96 -2.00
C LEU A 84 4.29 1.35 -1.98
N MET A 85 3.47 1.71 -0.99
CA MET A 85 2.13 1.15 -0.82
C MET A 85 1.07 2.05 -1.47
N LEU A 86 0.12 1.44 -2.17
CA LEU A 86 -0.97 2.13 -2.89
C LEU A 86 -1.84 3.04 -2.01
N ALA A 87 -1.81 2.85 -0.70
CA ALA A 87 -2.45 3.70 0.29
C ALA A 87 -1.39 4.30 1.22
N SER A 88 -0.66 5.32 0.74
CA SER A 88 0.05 6.20 1.68
C SER A 88 -1.02 6.96 2.49
N ASN A 89 -1.27 6.52 3.72
CA ASN A 89 -2.26 7.15 4.57
C ASN A 89 -1.67 8.45 5.11
N PHE A 90 -2.20 9.58 4.64
CA PHE A 90 -1.86 10.93 5.12
C PHE A 90 -2.10 11.13 6.63
N PHE A 91 -2.87 10.25 7.25
CA PHE A 91 -3.17 10.28 8.69
C PHE A 91 -2.08 9.66 9.57
N GLY A 92 -0.93 9.27 8.99
CA GLY A 92 0.21 8.70 9.70
C GLY A 92 0.03 7.21 10.04
N PRO A 93 1.09 6.55 10.56
CA PRO A 93 1.05 5.15 10.95
C PRO A 93 0.15 5.00 12.18
N THR A 94 -1.11 4.65 11.94
CA THR A 94 -2.02 4.26 13.01
C THR A 94 -1.98 2.74 13.13
N ASN A 95 -1.24 2.22 14.13
CA ASN A 95 -1.20 0.78 14.46
C ASN A 95 -2.58 0.19 14.87
N LYS A 96 -3.66 0.98 14.74
CA LYS A 96 -5.02 0.69 15.16
C LYS A 96 -5.95 0.37 13.99
N PHE A 97 -5.55 0.71 12.77
CA PHE A 97 -6.32 0.40 11.56
C PHE A 97 -5.52 -0.56 10.68
N THR A 98 -6.24 -1.32 9.85
CA THR A 98 -5.64 -2.14 8.80
C THR A 98 -4.86 -1.25 7.83
N TYR A 99 -3.67 -1.68 7.41
CA TYR A 99 -2.67 -0.93 6.65
C TYR A 99 -3.15 -0.40 5.27
N ASN A 100 -4.39 -0.69 4.86
CA ASN A 100 -5.05 -0.25 3.62
C ASN A 100 -6.40 0.47 3.85
N TRP A 101 -6.70 0.93 5.07
CA TRP A 101 -7.92 1.69 5.34
C TRP A 101 -7.94 3.02 4.56
N LYS A 102 -9.12 3.51 4.20
CA LYS A 102 -9.31 4.81 3.51
C LYS A 102 -10.45 5.59 4.15
N LEU A 103 -10.25 6.89 4.36
CA LEU A 103 -11.33 7.82 4.70
C LEU A 103 -12.02 8.28 3.42
N ARG A 104 -13.34 8.18 3.37
CA ARG A 104 -14.17 8.78 2.31
C ARG A 104 -15.12 9.79 2.91
N ALA A 105 -15.38 10.84 2.14
CA ALA A 105 -16.39 11.84 2.44
C ALA A 105 -17.48 11.78 1.36
N HIS A 106 -18.74 11.84 1.78
CA HIS A 106 -19.89 11.89 0.88
C HIS A 106 -20.77 13.06 1.28
N ILE A 107 -21.00 13.98 0.35
CA ILE A 107 -21.91 15.10 0.54
C ILE A 107 -23.32 14.54 0.39
N MET A 108 -24.14 14.64 1.44
CA MET A 108 -25.49 14.08 1.42
C MET A 108 -26.47 14.92 0.59
N SER A 109 -26.18 16.21 0.43
CA SER A 109 -27.03 17.16 -0.26
C SER A 109 -26.22 17.93 -1.29
N ASP A 110 -26.43 17.62 -2.57
CA ASP A 110 -25.75 18.31 -3.68
C ASP A 110 -26.28 19.74 -3.90
N LYS A 111 -27.44 20.08 -3.32
CA LYS A 111 -28.11 21.38 -3.48
C LYS A 111 -28.45 22.00 -2.12
N ILE A 112 -28.22 23.30 -2.02
CA ILE A 112 -28.56 24.10 -0.84
C ILE A 112 -29.77 24.95 -1.20
N TYR A 113 -30.84 24.82 -0.42
CA TYR A 113 -32.06 25.61 -0.62
C TYR A 113 -32.14 26.75 0.40
N PRO A 114 -32.68 27.94 0.03
CA PRO A 114 -32.86 29.05 0.97
C PRO A 114 -33.68 28.67 2.21
N SER A 115 -34.64 27.76 2.06
CA SER A 115 -35.47 27.25 3.17
C SER A 115 -34.71 26.32 4.13
N LYS A 116 -33.57 25.74 3.70
CA LYS A 116 -32.72 24.83 4.47
C LYS A 116 -31.25 25.03 4.10
N PRO A 117 -30.60 26.10 4.59
CA PRO A 117 -29.20 26.39 4.30
C PRO A 117 -28.26 25.50 5.15
N LYS A 118 -28.38 24.17 5.01
CA LYS A 118 -27.58 23.18 5.74
C LYS A 118 -26.85 22.29 4.76
N VAL A 119 -25.55 22.09 5.01
CA VAL A 119 -24.72 21.10 4.31
C VAL A 119 -24.46 19.94 5.26
N GLN A 120 -24.68 18.72 4.78
CA GLN A 120 -24.42 17.50 5.54
C GLN A 120 -23.38 16.67 4.79
N ILE A 121 -22.34 16.25 5.50
CA ILE A 121 -21.25 15.45 4.96
C ILE A 121 -21.12 14.21 5.84
N LEU A 122 -21.21 13.04 5.21
CA LEU A 122 -20.98 11.75 5.84
C LEU A 122 -19.52 11.34 5.63
N PHE A 123 -18.78 11.19 6.72
CA PHE A 123 -17.44 10.61 6.71
C PHE A 123 -17.52 9.15 7.11
N TYR A 124 -16.91 8.27 6.32
CA TYR A 124 -16.88 6.85 6.60
C TYR A 124 -15.52 6.23 6.26
N ILE A 125 -15.18 5.16 6.97
CA ILE A 125 -13.91 4.45 6.81
C ILE A 125 -14.17 3.16 6.04
N VAL A 126 -13.40 2.96 4.97
CA VAL A 126 -13.43 1.74 4.15
C VAL A 126 -12.18 0.93 4.45
N GLY A 127 -12.30 -0.40 4.46
CA GLY A 127 -11.16 -1.32 4.58
C GLY A 127 -10.68 -1.59 6.01
N ARG A 128 -11.28 -0.95 7.03
CA ARG A 128 -11.17 -1.36 8.44
C ARG A 128 -11.80 -2.75 8.62
N ASP A 129 -11.19 -3.57 9.47
CA ASP A 129 -11.82 -4.80 9.97
C ASP A 129 -12.86 -4.44 11.03
N TRP A 130 -14.14 -4.42 10.67
CA TRP A 130 -15.23 -4.03 11.57
C TRP A 130 -15.62 -5.13 12.56
N ASP A 131 -15.18 -6.37 12.30
CA ASP A 131 -15.40 -7.51 13.21
C ASP A 131 -14.46 -7.47 14.43
N ASP A 132 -13.45 -6.58 14.42
CA ASP A 132 -12.52 -6.39 15.53
C ASP A 132 -13.05 -5.35 16.54
N TYR A 133 -13.93 -5.83 17.43
CA TYR A 133 -14.49 -5.06 18.55
C TYR A 133 -13.46 -4.64 19.62
N SER A 134 -12.18 -5.05 19.52
CA SER A 134 -11.15 -4.57 20.46
C SER A 134 -10.68 -3.15 20.14
N THR A 135 -10.95 -2.65 18.93
CA THR A 135 -10.48 -1.35 18.43
C THR A 135 -11.54 -0.26 18.54
N THR A 136 -12.25 -0.24 19.68
CA THR A 136 -13.53 0.49 19.83
C THR A 136 -13.47 2.00 19.66
N GLU A 137 -12.36 2.72 19.88
CA GLU A 137 -12.55 4.09 20.39
C GLU A 137 -11.68 5.21 19.80
N GLN A 138 -11.08 5.05 18.62
CA GLN A 138 -10.36 6.18 18.03
C GLN A 138 -10.52 6.31 16.54
N LEU A 139 -11.57 7.04 16.15
CA LEU A 139 -11.74 7.59 14.81
C LEU A 139 -10.76 8.78 14.62
N PRO A 140 -10.26 9.02 13.39
CA PRO A 140 -9.41 10.17 13.12
C PRO A 140 -10.19 11.48 13.36
N CYS A 141 -9.50 12.49 13.89
CA CYS A 141 -10.05 13.83 13.97
C CYS A 141 -10.14 14.44 12.57
N LEU A 142 -11.32 14.95 12.20
CA LEU A 142 -11.55 15.57 10.90
C LEU A 142 -11.80 17.06 11.09
N ARG A 143 -11.24 17.87 10.20
CA ARG A 143 -11.50 19.30 10.13
C ARG A 143 -12.06 19.63 8.76
N VAL A 144 -13.25 20.22 8.74
CA VAL A 144 -13.92 20.65 7.52
C VAL A 144 -13.76 22.16 7.40
N PHE A 145 -13.40 22.61 6.21
CA PHE A 145 -13.32 24.03 5.88
C PHE A 145 -14.36 24.35 4.81
N ALA A 146 -15.03 25.48 4.97
CA ALA A 146 -15.93 26.03 3.97
C ALA A 146 -15.41 27.41 3.60
N PHE A 147 -15.16 27.62 2.31
CA PHE A 147 -14.71 28.90 1.77
C PHE A 147 -15.83 29.48 0.92
N ARG A 148 -16.02 30.79 1.03
CA ARG A 148 -16.87 31.56 0.11
C ARG A 148 -15.94 32.25 -0.86
N GLU A 149 -15.88 31.77 -2.10
CA GLU A 149 -15.26 32.51 -3.20
C GLU A 149 -16.16 33.68 -3.62
#